data_AF-A0A943IMS9-F1
#
_entry.id   AF-A0A943IMS9-F1
#
_cell.length_a   1.000
_cell.length_b   1.000
_cell.length_c   1.000
_cell.angle_alpha   90.00
_cell.angle_beta   90.00
_cell.angle_gamma   90.00
#
_symmetry.space_group_name_H-M   'P 1'
#
loop_
_entity.id
_entity.type
_entity.pdbx_description
1 polymer ?
#
loop_
_entity_poly.entity_id
_entity_poly.type
_entity_poly.pdbx_seq_one_letter_code
_entity_poly.pdbx_strand_id
1 'polypeptide(L)' 'MTRRELLYCVLQQQLDGEEALSELCPACRAAAMERRCTVCGAPLMDTEGTENTAFDWERYQIMKEGRSV' A
#
# COMPACT_ATOMS: atom_id res chain seq x y z
N MET A 1 14.83 -6.04 19.13
CA MET A 1 14.25 -4.76 18.69
C MET A 1 13.02 -4.45 19.51
N THR A 2 12.94 -3.26 20.08
CA THR A 2 11.77 -2.75 20.80
C THR A 2 10.75 -2.14 19.84
N ARG A 3 9.51 -1.97 20.28
CA ARG A 3 8.48 -1.27 19.49
C ARG A 3 8.91 0.14 19.09
N ARG A 4 9.64 0.84 19.96
CA ARG A 4 10.20 2.18 19.70
C ARG A 4 11.25 2.14 18.58
N GLU A 5 12.15 1.16 18.60
CA GLU A 5 13.16 0.99 17.54
C GLU A 5 12.52 0.68 16.19
N LEU A 6 11.48 -0.17 16.18
CA LEU A 6 10.71 -0.44 14.96
C LEU A 6 10.05 0.83 14.41
N LEU A 7 9.42 1.64 15.27
CA LEU A 7 8.81 2.91 14.87
C LEU A 7 9.84 3.87 14.27
N TYR A 8 11.02 3.96 14.89
CA TYR A 8 12.10 4.80 14.38
C TYR A 8 12.57 4.33 12.99
N CYS A 9 12.77 3.02 12.81
CA CYS A 9 13.15 2.48 11.51
C CYS A 9 12.11 2.75 10.41
N VAL A 10 10.82 2.57 10.72
CA VAL A 10 9.74 2.86 9.76
C VAL A 10 9.71 4.34 9.41
N LEU A 11 9.83 5.22 10.40
CA LEU A 11 9.87 6.66 10.16
C LEU A 11 11.06 7.04 9.27
N GLN A 12 12.24 6.49 9.53
CA GLN A 12 13.42 6.78 8.73
C GLN A 12 13.24 6.31 7.29
N GLN A 13 12.68 5.11 7.06
CA GLN A 13 12.40 4.63 5.69
C GLN A 13 11.45 5.54 4.93
N GLN A 14 10.45 6.12 5.60
CA GLN A 14 9.55 7.09 4.97
C GLN A 14 10.28 8.37 4.59
N LEU A 15 11.12 8.91 5.48
CA LEU A 15 11.90 10.12 5.23
C LEU A 15 12.90 9.93 4.08
N ASP A 16 13.59 8.78 4.05
CA ASP A 16 14.52 8.44 2.96
C ASP A 16 13.79 8.37 1.61
N GLY A 17 12.55 7.86 1.60
CA GLY A 17 11.70 7.84 0.40
C GLY A 17 11.27 9.24 -0.06
N GLU A 18 10.96 10.14 0.87
CA GLU A 18 10.65 11.54 0.56
C GLU A 18 11.85 12.29 -0.01
N GLU A 19 13.04 12.10 0.57
CA GLU A 19 14.29 12.68 0.08
C GLU A 19 14.58 12.19 -1.35
N ALA A 20 14.53 10.88 -1.60
CA ALA A 20 14.74 10.31 -2.92
C ALA A 20 13.77 10.85 -3.97
N LEU A 21 12.49 11.04 -3.62
CA LEU A 21 11.51 11.65 -4.52
C LEU A 21 11.81 13.13 -4.80
N SER A 22 12.39 13.86 -3.84
CA SER A 22 12.71 15.27 -3.98
C SER A 22 13.86 15.54 -4.95
N GLU A 23 14.79 14.57 -5.10
CA GLU A 23 15.93 14.65 -6.01
C GLU A 23 15.54 14.41 -7.48
N LEU A 24 14.38 13.80 -7.73
CA LEU A 24 13.90 13.50 -9.08
C LEU A 24 13.41 14.77 -9.80
N CYS A 25 13.61 14.80 -11.13
CA CYS A 25 12.95 15.81 -11.96
C CYS A 25 11.41 15.62 -11.94
N PRO A 26 10.62 16.65 -12.29
CA PRO A 26 9.16 16.59 -12.18
C PRO A 26 8.51 15.40 -12.89
N ALA A 27 9.01 15.02 -14.07
CA ALA A 27 8.49 13.90 -14.85
C ALA A 27 8.80 12.55 -14.18
N CYS A 28 10.03 12.35 -13.73
CA CYS A 28 10.44 11.13 -13.02
C CYS A 28 9.71 10.99 -11.68
N ARG A 29 9.50 12.09 -10.97
CA ARG A 29 8.74 12.10 -9.72
C ARG A 29 7.28 11.68 -9.95
N ALA A 30 6.63 12.23 -10.98
CA ALA A 30 5.26 11.85 -11.33
C ALA A 30 5.14 10.35 -11.67
N ALA A 31 6.09 9.80 -12.42
CA ALA A 31 6.12 8.38 -12.74
C ALA A 31 6.36 7.49 -11.51
N ALA A 32 7.23 7.90 -10.58
CA ALA A 32 7.50 7.16 -9.35
C ALA A 32 6.30 7.15 -8.37
N MET A 33 5.50 8.22 -8.38
CA MET A 33 4.29 8.32 -7.55
C MET A 33 3.08 7.56 -8.14
N GLU A 34 3.15 7.12 -9.40
CA GLU A 34 2.08 6.37 -10.04
C GLU A 34 1.98 4.96 -9.44
N ARG A 35 0.81 4.64 -8.87
CA ARG A 35 0.56 3.29 -8.35
C ARG A 35 0.48 2.30 -9.50
N ARG A 36 1.32 1.27 -9.45
CA ARG A 36 1.38 0.20 -10.46
C ARG A 36 1.26 -1.17 -9.81
N CYS A 37 0.66 -2.11 -10.52
CA CYS A 37 0.55 -3.50 -10.08
C CYS A 37 1.94 -4.10 -9.93
N THR A 38 2.28 -4.63 -8.75
CA THR A 38 3.58 -5.26 -8.49
C THR A 38 3.82 -6.54 -9.30
N VAL A 39 2.75 -7.12 -9.86
CA VAL A 39 2.82 -8.33 -10.69
C VAL A 39 3.05 -8.01 -12.17
N CYS A 40 2.27 -7.09 -12.74
CA CYS A 40 2.28 -6.83 -14.20
C CYS A 40 2.71 -5.42 -14.61
N GLY A 41 2.92 -4.49 -13.66
CA GLY A 41 3.34 -3.11 -13.93
C GLY A 41 2.27 -2.20 -14.53
N ALA A 42 1.05 -2.70 -14.76
CA ALA A 42 -0.07 -1.89 -15.23
C ALA A 42 -0.42 -0.80 -14.21
N PRO A 43 -0.82 0.41 -14.65
CA PRO A 43 -1.28 1.44 -13.74
C PRO A 43 -2.50 0.92 -12.96
N LEU A 44 -2.43 1.03 -11.64
CA LEU A 44 -3.60 0.81 -10.81
C LEU A 44 -4.51 2.02 -11.00
N MET A 45 -5.77 1.78 -11.35
CA MET A 45 -6.76 2.84 -11.27
C MET A 45 -6.84 3.33 -9.83
N ASP A 46 -7.17 4.61 -9.67
CA ASP A 46 -7.39 5.18 -8.36
C ASP A 46 -8.71 4.62 -7.79
N THR A 47 -8.62 3.44 -7.18
CA THR A 47 -9.74 2.75 -6.52
C THR A 47 -9.72 3.01 -5.02
N GLU A 48 -8.97 4.00 -4.54
CA GLU A 48 -9.01 4.40 -3.14
C GLU A 48 -10.44 4.76 -2.75
N GLY A 49 -10.99 4.07 -1.75
CA GLY A 49 -12.38 4.21 -1.33
C GLY A 49 -13.41 3.48 -2.19
N THR A 50 -13.01 2.75 -3.23
CA THR A 50 -13.92 1.87 -3.98
C THR A 50 -14.05 0.54 -3.26
N GLU A 51 -15.28 0.14 -2.95
CA GLU A 51 -15.55 -1.17 -2.37
C GLU A 51 -15.27 -2.26 -3.42
N ASN A 52 -14.50 -3.28 -3.02
CA ASN A 52 -14.31 -4.46 -3.86
C ASN A 52 -15.64 -5.21 -3.93
N THR A 53 -16.37 -5.04 -5.03
CA THR A 53 -17.67 -5.68 -5.26
C THR A 53 -17.60 -7.20 -5.32
N ALA A 54 -16.42 -7.78 -5.53
CA ALA A 54 -16.19 -9.21 -5.47
C ALA A 54 -15.90 -9.73 -4.04
N PHE A 55 -15.82 -8.85 -3.04
CA PHE A 55 -15.56 -9.24 -1.67
C PHE A 55 -16.84 -9.75 -0.99
N ASP A 56 -16.82 -11.03 -0.60
CA ASP A 56 -17.92 -11.67 0.12
C ASP A 56 -17.80 -11.38 1.63
N TRP A 57 -18.52 -10.34 2.08
CA TRP A 57 -18.59 -9.94 3.48
C TRP A 57 -19.17 -11.02 4.39
N GLU A 58 -20.17 -11.76 3.93
CA GLU A 58 -20.84 -12.78 4.73
C GLU A 58 -19.90 -13.94 5.02
N ARG A 59 -19.22 -14.43 3.98
CA ARG A 59 -18.20 -15.48 4.10
C ARG A 59 -17.06 -15.05 4.99
N TYR A 60 -16.61 -13.79 4.89
CA TYR A 60 -15.57 -13.25 5.77
C TYR A 60 -15.97 -13.30 7.25
N GLN A 61 -17.20 -12.91 7.61
CA GLN A 61 -17.65 -12.94 9.01
C GLN A 61 -17.70 -14.37 9.56
N ILE A 62 -18.17 -15.34 8.77
CA ILE A 62 -18.20 -16.76 9.15
C ILE A 62 -16.78 -17.26 9.47
N MET A 63 -15.83 -17.00 8.57
CA MET A 63 -14.43 -17.41 8.75
C MET A 63 -13.76 -16.70 9.92
N LYS A 64 -14.06 -15.42 10.14
CA LYS A 64 -13.54 -14.63 11.27
C LYS A 64 -13.96 -15.21 12.62
N GLU A 65 -15.16 -15.78 12.69
CA GLU A 65 -15.68 -16.45 13.89
C GLU A 65 -15.22 -17.92 14.02
N GLY A 66 -14.31 -18.37 13.15
CA GLY A 66 -13.70 -19.71 13.22
C GLY A 66 -14.60 -20.83 12.71
N ARG A 67 -15.68 -20.50 11.99
CA ARG A 67 -16.56 -21.49 11.35
C ARG A 67 -16.12 -21.72 9.91
N SER A 68 -16.26 -22.96 9.43
CA SER A 68 -16.15 -23.27 8.00
C SER A 68 -17.48 -23.01 7.31
N VAL A 69 -17.40 -22.45 6.10
CA VAL A 69 -18.54 -22.28 5.17
C VAL A 69 -18.99 -23.61 4.61
#